data_AF-A0A8J8MJC3-F1
#
_entry.id   AF-A0A8J8MJC3-F1
#
_cell.length_a   1.000
_cell.length_b   1.000
_cell.length_c   1.000
_cell.angle_alpha   90.00
_cell.angle_beta   90.00
_cell.angle_gamma   90.00
#
_symmetry.space_group_name_H-M   'P 1'
#
loop_
_entity.id
_entity.type
_entity.pdbx_description
1 polymer ?
#
loop_
_entity_poly.entity_id
_entity_poly.type
_entity_poly.pdbx_seq_one_letter_code
_entity_poly.pdbx_strand_id
1 'polypeptide(L)'
;MKKALVIVFCLALLSQSVFARSATRTDNIPQLNGTIRSDVWIQSFADSDGTGQFQVTADYNSSSYPSPTWIKTEWDFYVIGISASITFKAGSGSISGSGYTSTSGGYWKNSNGASMAWYRGRVGANGFTIYVGCENTASGFAAGVPFSTTARV
;
A
#
# COMPACT_ATOMS: atom_id res chain seq x y z
N MET A 1 -16.05 54.15 -29.54
CA MET A 1 -15.65 52.73 -29.64
C MET A 1 -14.41 52.53 -28.79
N LYS A 2 -14.53 51.95 -27.59
CA LYS A 2 -13.39 51.60 -26.72
C LYS A 2 -13.44 50.09 -26.50
N LYS A 3 -12.50 49.37 -27.12
CA LYS A 3 -12.37 47.91 -27.00
C LYS A 3 -11.72 47.62 -25.64
N ALA A 4 -12.48 47.06 -24.71
CA ALA A 4 -11.92 46.51 -23.47
C ALA A 4 -11.51 45.06 -23.75
N LEU A 5 -10.21 44.82 -23.71
CA LEU A 5 -9.57 43.50 -23.79
C LEU A 5 -9.86 42.76 -22.48
N VAL A 6 -10.77 41.78 -22.50
CA VAL A 6 -10.99 40.86 -21.38
C VAL A 6 -9.90 39.80 -21.42
N ILE A 7 -8.95 39.89 -20.48
CA ILE A 7 -7.95 38.85 -20.26
C ILE A 7 -8.65 37.69 -19.56
N VAL A 8 -8.89 36.61 -20.30
CA VAL A 8 -9.31 35.33 -19.76
C VAL A 8 -8.11 34.73 -19.03
N PHE A 9 -8.10 34.83 -17.71
CA PHE A 9 -7.13 34.14 -16.86
C PHE A 9 -7.54 32.67 -16.80
N CYS A 10 -7.03 31.86 -17.74
CA CYS A 10 -7.04 30.41 -17.61
C CYS A 10 -6.21 30.03 -16.39
N LEU A 11 -6.87 29.84 -15.23
CA LEU A 11 -6.32 28.96 -14.20
C LEU A 11 -6.28 27.57 -14.83
N ALA A 12 -5.16 27.26 -15.48
CA ALA A 12 -4.78 25.89 -15.73
C ALA A 12 -4.84 25.18 -14.39
N LEU A 13 -5.83 24.30 -14.24
CA LEU A 13 -5.85 23.26 -13.24
C LEU A 13 -4.47 22.60 -13.32
N LEU A 14 -3.61 22.93 -12.36
CA LEU A 14 -2.42 22.14 -12.09
C LEU A 14 -2.97 20.77 -11.75
N SER A 15 -2.99 19.88 -12.75
CA SER A 15 -3.06 18.45 -12.52
C SER A 15 -1.82 18.14 -11.70
N GLN A 16 -1.94 18.21 -10.38
CA GLN A 16 -0.88 17.81 -9.48
C GLN A 16 -0.65 16.33 -9.80
N SER A 17 0.49 16.03 -10.41
CA SER A 17 1.00 14.68 -10.50
C SER A 17 0.99 14.16 -9.06
N VAL A 18 0.10 13.21 -8.76
CA VAL A 18 0.14 12.48 -7.50
C VAL A 18 1.39 11.62 -7.57
N PHE A 19 2.52 12.17 -7.14
CA PHE A 19 3.74 11.42 -7.03
C PHE A 19 3.49 10.35 -5.98
N ALA A 20 3.70 9.11 -6.36
CA ALA A 20 3.61 7.96 -5.48
C ALA A 20 4.81 7.06 -5.74
N ARG A 21 5.23 6.32 -4.72
CA ARG A 21 6.22 5.26 -4.83
C ARG A 21 5.50 3.93 -4.82
N SER A 22 5.88 3.05 -5.74
CA SER A 22 5.35 1.70 -5.80
C SER A 22 6.45 0.70 -6.11
N ALA A 23 6.33 -0.49 -5.56
CA ALA A 23 7.15 -1.63 -5.91
C ALA A 23 6.29 -2.89 -5.98
N THR A 24 6.67 -3.76 -6.90
CA THR A 24 6.04 -5.06 -7.09
C THR A 24 7.13 -6.10 -7.13
N ARG A 25 6.92 -7.21 -6.43
CA ARG A 25 7.76 -8.40 -6.55
C ARG A 25 6.89 -9.62 -6.76
N THR A 26 7.25 -10.43 -7.75
CA THR A 26 6.60 -11.71 -8.03
C THR A 26 7.64 -12.81 -7.97
N ASP A 27 7.41 -13.80 -7.13
CA ASP A 27 8.26 -14.99 -7.04
C ASP A 27 7.46 -16.23 -7.49
N ASN A 28 8.16 -17.16 -8.17
CA ASN A 28 7.60 -18.44 -8.57
C ASN A 28 7.52 -19.40 -7.36
N ILE A 29 6.49 -20.25 -7.34
CA ILE A 29 6.32 -21.34 -6.38
C ILE A 29 6.25 -22.65 -7.18
N PRO A 30 7.39 -23.24 -7.56
CA PRO A 30 7.44 -24.38 -8.47
C PRO A 30 6.64 -25.59 -7.97
N GLN A 31 6.62 -25.84 -6.67
CA GLN A 31 5.89 -26.95 -6.04
C GLN A 31 4.37 -26.85 -6.25
N LEU A 32 3.87 -25.64 -6.50
CA LEU A 32 2.45 -25.38 -6.71
C LEU A 32 2.13 -25.03 -8.16
N ASN A 33 3.13 -25.05 -9.07
CA ASN A 33 2.99 -24.53 -10.44
C ASN A 33 2.28 -23.15 -10.45
N GLY A 34 2.76 -22.25 -9.59
CA GLY A 34 2.11 -20.98 -9.32
C GLY A 34 3.09 -19.86 -8.99
N THR A 35 2.55 -18.69 -8.64
CA THR A 35 3.29 -17.49 -8.27
C THR A 35 2.64 -16.82 -7.06
N ILE A 36 3.44 -16.05 -6.33
CA ILE A 36 2.98 -15.09 -5.34
C ILE A 36 3.52 -13.71 -5.72
N ARG A 37 2.65 -12.71 -5.68
CA ARG A 37 2.99 -11.30 -5.93
C ARG A 37 2.73 -10.47 -4.67
N SER A 38 3.71 -9.66 -4.30
CA SER A 38 3.58 -8.58 -3.33
C SER A 38 3.58 -7.25 -4.07
N ASP A 39 2.55 -6.44 -3.85
CA ASP A 39 2.47 -5.06 -4.33
C ASP A 39 2.47 -4.12 -3.12
N VAL A 40 3.25 -3.04 -3.21
CA VAL A 40 3.22 -1.94 -2.24
C VAL A 40 3.16 -0.62 -2.97
N TRP A 41 2.32 0.29 -2.48
CA TRP A 41 2.16 1.64 -2.99
C TRP A 41 2.00 2.60 -1.82
N ILE A 42 2.68 3.74 -1.89
CA ILE A 42 2.56 4.82 -0.91
C ILE A 42 2.59 6.18 -1.62
N GLN A 43 1.71 7.08 -1.20
CA GLN A 43 1.66 8.45 -1.66
C GLN A 43 2.96 9.16 -1.28
N SER A 44 3.62 9.82 -2.23
CA SER A 44 4.90 10.48 -1.96
C SER A 44 4.72 11.74 -1.13
N PHE A 45 3.65 12.52 -1.33
CA PHE A 45 3.41 13.76 -0.60
C PHE A 45 2.28 13.61 0.40
N ALA A 46 2.39 14.29 1.54
CA ALA A 46 1.30 14.33 2.51
C ALA A 46 0.16 15.22 2.00
N ASP A 47 -1.07 14.88 2.34
CA ASP A 47 -2.22 15.77 2.25
C ASP A 47 -2.08 16.90 3.30
N SER A 48 -3.01 17.86 3.29
CA SER A 48 -3.01 19.00 4.22
C SER A 48 -3.07 18.60 5.71
N ASP A 49 -3.49 17.37 6.01
CA ASP A 49 -3.54 16.83 7.36
C ASP A 49 -2.23 16.14 7.81
N GLY A 50 -1.21 16.17 6.95
CA GLY A 50 0.10 15.60 7.20
C GLY A 50 0.20 14.09 7.02
N THR A 51 -0.79 13.47 6.39
CA THR A 51 -0.78 12.02 6.09
C THR A 51 -1.02 11.76 4.62
N GLY A 52 -0.76 10.54 4.18
CA GLY A 52 -0.84 10.14 2.78
C GLY A 52 -1.32 8.71 2.69
N GLN A 53 -1.90 8.36 1.55
CA GLN A 53 -2.48 7.06 1.33
C GLN A 53 -1.40 5.98 1.15
N PHE A 54 -1.71 4.75 1.53
CA PHE A 54 -0.93 3.56 1.15
C PHE A 54 -1.86 2.40 0.79
N GLN A 55 -1.35 1.49 -0.01
CA GLN A 55 -2.04 0.26 -0.40
C GLN A 55 -1.03 -0.88 -0.52
N VAL A 56 -1.45 -2.07 -0.07
CA VAL A 56 -0.66 -3.29 -0.12
C VAL A 56 -1.52 -4.46 -0.58
N THR A 57 -0.94 -5.36 -1.36
CA THR A 57 -1.61 -6.54 -1.89
C THR A 57 -0.71 -7.76 -1.85
N ALA A 58 -1.29 -8.91 -1.53
CA ALA A 58 -0.78 -10.25 -1.78
C ALA A 58 -1.69 -10.92 -2.80
N ASP A 59 -1.14 -11.38 -3.91
CA ASP A 59 -1.88 -12.03 -5.01
C ASP A 59 -1.21 -13.36 -5.36
N TYR A 60 -1.94 -14.45 -5.16
CA TYR A 60 -1.52 -15.82 -5.44
C TYR A 60 -2.19 -16.33 -6.69
N ASN A 61 -1.43 -16.99 -7.56
CA ASN A 61 -1.96 -17.64 -8.75
C ASN A 61 -1.36 -19.03 -8.91
N SER A 62 -2.20 -20.05 -9.11
CA SER A 62 -1.77 -21.40 -9.45
C SER A 62 -2.84 -22.07 -10.30
N SER A 63 -2.40 -22.79 -11.33
CA SER A 63 -3.29 -23.61 -12.16
C SER A 63 -3.64 -24.94 -11.51
N SER A 64 -2.77 -25.47 -10.64
CA SER A 64 -2.94 -26.78 -9.99
C SER A 64 -3.63 -26.68 -8.63
N TYR A 65 -3.42 -25.58 -7.90
CA TYR A 65 -3.95 -25.36 -6.56
C TYR A 65 -4.54 -23.94 -6.43
N PRO A 66 -5.61 -23.59 -7.18
CA PRO A 66 -6.07 -22.20 -7.32
C PRO A 66 -6.59 -21.55 -6.02
N SER A 67 -6.91 -22.36 -5.00
CA SER A 67 -7.49 -21.89 -3.74
C SER A 67 -6.52 -22.17 -2.58
N PRO A 68 -5.73 -21.18 -2.15
CA PRO A 68 -4.85 -21.36 -1.00
C PRO A 68 -5.68 -21.50 0.28
N THR A 69 -5.16 -22.23 1.26
CA THR A 69 -5.79 -22.33 2.59
C THR A 69 -5.87 -20.97 3.26
N TRP A 70 -4.82 -20.17 3.10
CA TRP A 70 -4.84 -18.77 3.47
C TRP A 70 -3.83 -17.96 2.66
N ILE A 71 -4.10 -16.66 2.57
CA ILE A 71 -3.19 -15.65 2.02
C ILE A 71 -3.22 -14.40 2.89
N LYS A 72 -2.07 -13.73 3.03
CA LYS A 72 -1.87 -12.58 3.91
C LYS A 72 -1.00 -11.53 3.23
N THR A 73 -1.38 -10.27 3.39
CA THR A 73 -0.48 -9.11 3.24
C THR A 73 -0.10 -8.63 4.63
N GLU A 74 1.17 -8.37 4.86
CA GLU A 74 1.70 -7.81 6.10
C GLU A 74 2.62 -6.66 5.74
N TRP A 75 2.35 -5.47 6.28
CA TRP A 75 3.06 -4.27 5.93
C TRP A 75 3.74 -3.68 7.15
N ASP A 76 4.90 -3.06 6.92
CA ASP A 76 5.65 -2.32 7.92
C ASP A 76 6.16 -1.01 7.31
N PHE A 77 6.05 0.05 8.08
CA PHE A 77 6.49 1.38 7.70
C PHE A 77 7.82 1.69 8.34
N TYR A 78 8.68 2.36 7.59
CA TYR A 78 9.97 2.79 8.08
C TYR A 78 10.22 4.26 7.71
N VAL A 79 11.02 4.92 8.53
CA VAL A 79 11.37 6.31 8.32
C VAL A 79 12.43 6.41 7.22
N ILE A 80 12.23 7.35 6.31
CA ILE A 80 13.21 7.75 5.30
C ILE A 80 13.73 9.13 5.72
N GLY A 81 14.94 9.17 6.28
CA GLY A 81 15.61 10.41 6.72
C GLY A 81 16.02 10.41 8.19
N ILE A 82 16.87 11.37 8.56
CA ILE A 82 17.35 11.57 9.95
C ILE A 82 16.29 12.31 10.79
N SER A 83 16.05 11.84 12.01
CA SER A 83 15.21 12.49 13.05
C SER A 83 13.68 12.55 12.83
N ALA A 84 13.10 11.64 12.05
CA ALA A 84 11.64 11.50 11.96
C ALA A 84 11.10 10.35 12.83
N SER A 85 9.90 10.55 13.40
CA SER A 85 9.11 9.52 14.09
C SER A 85 7.80 9.29 13.35
N ILE A 86 7.37 8.03 13.21
CA ILE A 86 6.17 7.66 12.44
C ILE A 86 4.93 7.89 13.31
N THR A 87 3.89 8.49 12.73
CA THR A 87 2.60 8.70 13.37
C THR A 87 1.47 8.19 12.46
N PHE A 88 0.70 7.25 12.97
CA PHE A 88 -0.39 6.61 12.24
C PHE A 88 -1.69 7.41 12.39
N LYS A 89 -2.43 7.60 11.29
CA LYS A 89 -3.85 8.02 11.36
C LYS A 89 -4.68 6.97 10.65
N ALA A 90 -5.75 6.48 11.27
CA ALA A 90 -6.69 5.59 10.60
C ALA A 90 -7.32 6.35 9.41
N GLY A 91 -7.01 5.92 8.18
CA GLY A 91 -7.72 6.32 6.98
C GLY A 91 -8.85 5.34 6.68
N SER A 92 -9.94 5.81 6.07
CA SER A 92 -11.16 5.07 5.76
C SER A 92 -10.92 3.83 4.86
N GLY A 93 -10.57 2.73 5.50
CA GLY A 93 -10.80 1.36 5.10
C GLY A 93 -11.34 0.68 6.35
N SER A 94 -12.39 -0.15 6.22
CA SER A 94 -13.07 -0.78 7.36
C SER A 94 -12.13 -1.75 8.10
N ILE A 95 -11.28 -1.22 8.98
CA ILE A 95 -10.88 -1.89 10.22
C ILE A 95 -11.98 -1.50 11.22
N SER A 96 -12.65 -2.50 11.79
CA SER A 96 -13.51 -2.33 12.95
C SER A 96 -12.67 -1.98 14.19
N GLY A 97 -11.99 -0.85 14.14
CA GLY A 97 -11.03 -0.38 15.13
C GLY A 97 -10.87 1.12 15.01
N SER A 98 -11.63 1.86 15.81
CA SER A 98 -11.35 3.26 16.08
C SER A 98 -10.08 3.32 16.94
N GLY A 99 -9.02 3.96 16.46
CA GLY A 99 -7.82 4.20 17.27
C GLY A 99 -6.55 4.50 16.48
N TYR A 100 -5.69 5.33 17.07
CA TYR A 100 -4.30 5.49 16.70
C TYR A 100 -3.55 4.24 17.19
N THR A 101 -3.05 3.38 16.30
CA THR A 101 -2.22 2.24 16.71
C THR A 101 -0.76 2.68 16.81
N SER A 102 -0.07 2.26 17.88
CA SER A 102 1.33 2.62 18.16
C SER A 102 2.37 1.77 17.42
N THR A 103 1.95 0.81 16.60
CA THR A 103 2.83 -0.14 15.90
C THR A 103 3.13 0.32 14.48
N SER A 104 4.38 0.09 14.04
CA SER A 104 4.89 0.50 12.73
C SER A 104 4.26 -0.20 11.53
N GLY A 105 3.36 -1.16 11.74
CA GLY A 105 2.81 -2.01 10.69
C GLY A 105 1.49 -2.68 11.06
N GLY A 106 1.01 -3.54 10.16
CA GLY A 106 -0.24 -4.29 10.29
C GLY A 106 -0.34 -5.42 9.29
N TYR A 107 -1.41 -6.21 9.35
CA TYR A 107 -1.65 -7.28 8.38
C TYR A 107 -3.14 -7.48 8.10
N TRP A 108 -3.43 -8.06 6.92
CA TRP A 108 -4.74 -8.57 6.55
C TRP A 108 -4.61 -9.99 6.02
N LYS A 109 -5.44 -10.93 6.52
CA LYS A 109 -5.38 -12.35 6.16
C LYS A 109 -6.76 -12.86 5.75
N ASN A 110 -6.83 -13.49 4.58
CA ASN A 110 -7.99 -14.26 4.13
C ASN A 110 -7.72 -15.76 4.30
N SER A 111 -8.68 -16.51 4.83
CA SER A 111 -8.56 -17.97 5.05
C SER A 111 -9.73 -18.77 4.48
N ASN A 112 -10.41 -18.22 3.47
CA ASN A 112 -11.63 -18.74 2.87
C ASN A 112 -11.45 -19.19 1.41
N GLY A 113 -10.23 -19.59 1.02
CA GLY A 113 -9.90 -19.95 -0.36
C GLY A 113 -9.68 -18.76 -1.29
N ALA A 114 -9.73 -17.52 -0.79
CA ALA A 114 -9.40 -16.33 -1.57
C ALA A 114 -7.92 -16.36 -2.00
N SER A 115 -7.67 -16.06 -3.26
CA SER A 115 -6.33 -15.98 -3.84
C SER A 115 -5.66 -14.61 -3.65
N MET A 116 -6.36 -13.66 -3.04
CA MET A 116 -5.85 -12.30 -2.82
C MET A 116 -6.16 -11.83 -1.40
N ALA A 117 -5.21 -11.11 -0.79
CA ALA A 117 -5.42 -10.31 0.42
C ALA A 117 -4.86 -8.91 0.18
N TRP A 118 -5.62 -7.87 0.53
CA TRP A 118 -5.20 -6.49 0.28
C TRP A 118 -5.67 -5.58 1.41
N TYR A 119 -4.98 -4.45 1.55
CA TYR A 119 -5.32 -3.42 2.50
C TYR A 119 -5.01 -2.02 1.94
N ARG A 120 -5.82 -1.03 2.33
CA ARG A 120 -5.60 0.39 2.02
C ARG A 120 -5.82 1.23 3.26
N GLY A 121 -4.94 2.21 3.50
CA GLY A 121 -5.02 3.10 4.66
C GLY A 121 -4.27 4.42 4.47
N ARG A 122 -4.01 5.11 5.58
CA ARG A 122 -3.24 6.37 5.63
C ARG A 122 -2.07 6.27 6.61
N VAL A 123 -0.97 6.96 6.32
CA VAL A 123 0.25 7.00 7.14
C VAL A 123 0.95 8.36 7.05
N GLY A 124 1.66 8.77 8.10
CA GLY A 124 2.54 9.95 8.11
C GLY A 124 3.66 9.84 9.14
N ALA A 125 4.63 10.76 9.11
CA ALA A 125 5.69 10.88 10.12
C ALA A 125 5.85 12.35 10.52
N ASN A 126 5.75 12.69 11.81
CA ASN A 126 5.70 14.09 12.28
C ASN A 126 4.71 14.99 11.48
N GLY A 127 3.62 14.41 10.96
CA GLY A 127 2.70 15.13 10.07
C GLY A 127 3.18 15.29 8.63
N PHE A 128 4.09 14.44 8.12
CA PHE A 128 4.50 14.41 6.72
C PHE A 128 4.75 12.98 6.20
N THR A 129 4.14 12.60 5.09
CA THR A 129 4.31 11.26 4.47
C THR A 129 5.56 11.11 3.61
N ILE A 130 6.17 12.22 3.17
CA ILE A 130 7.40 12.22 2.35
C ILE A 130 8.55 11.44 3.01
N TYR A 131 8.53 11.34 4.35
CA TYR A 131 9.54 10.63 5.15
C TYR A 131 9.16 9.18 5.51
N VAL A 132 8.18 8.58 4.84
CA VAL A 132 7.69 7.22 5.16
C VAL A 132 7.89 6.28 3.98
N GLY A 133 8.69 5.23 4.16
CA GLY A 133 8.75 4.06 3.28
C GLY A 133 7.81 2.97 3.75
N CYS A 134 7.54 2.00 2.88
CA CYS A 134 6.65 0.88 3.18
C CYS A 134 7.23 -0.41 2.62
N GLU A 135 7.23 -1.46 3.44
CA GLU A 135 7.48 -2.83 3.03
C GLU A 135 6.17 -3.62 3.09
N ASN A 136 5.94 -4.52 2.14
CA ASN A 136 4.84 -5.47 2.16
C ASN A 136 5.36 -6.88 1.91
N THR A 137 5.05 -7.78 2.83
CA THR A 137 5.27 -9.22 2.70
C THR A 137 3.95 -9.91 2.36
N ALA A 138 3.87 -10.41 1.12
CA ALA A 138 2.81 -11.30 0.68
C ALA A 138 3.18 -12.73 1.04
N SER A 139 2.32 -13.42 1.80
CA SER A 139 2.57 -14.81 2.22
C SER A 139 1.30 -15.66 2.17
N GLY A 140 1.45 -16.97 2.06
CA GLY A 140 0.33 -17.89 1.99
C GLY A 140 0.72 -19.34 2.25
N PHE A 141 -0.30 -20.18 2.25
CA PHE A 141 -0.15 -21.63 2.35
C PHE A 141 -1.17 -22.33 1.46
N ALA A 142 -0.72 -23.26 0.64
CA ALA A 142 -1.57 -24.09 -0.21
C ALA A 142 -0.96 -25.48 -0.37
N ALA A 143 -1.79 -26.51 -0.34
CA ALA A 143 -1.38 -27.91 -0.57
C ALA A 143 -0.13 -28.36 0.23
N GLY A 144 0.02 -27.91 1.48
CA GLY A 144 1.18 -28.28 2.31
C GLY A 144 2.42 -27.39 2.11
N VAL A 145 2.38 -26.41 1.21
CA VAL A 145 3.53 -25.59 0.84
C VAL A 145 3.33 -24.15 1.34
N PRO A 146 4.20 -23.65 2.24
CA PRO A 146 4.27 -22.24 2.56
C PRO A 146 5.00 -21.47 1.46
N PHE A 147 4.60 -20.22 1.23
CA PHE A 147 5.24 -19.33 0.26
C PHE A 147 5.20 -17.89 0.72
N SER A 148 6.17 -17.08 0.27
CA SER A 148 6.26 -15.67 0.62
C SER A 148 7.08 -14.88 -0.39
N THR A 149 6.77 -13.60 -0.58
CA THR A 149 7.61 -12.63 -1.28
C THR A 149 7.40 -11.22 -0.72
N THR A 150 8.40 -10.35 -0.89
CA THR A 150 8.41 -9.02 -0.27
C THR A 150 8.76 -7.93 -1.28
N ALA A 151 7.93 -6.89 -1.32
CA ALA A 151 8.16 -5.67 -2.10
C ALA A 151 8.33 -4.48 -1.15
N ARG A 152 9.14 -3.49 -1.54
CA ARG A 152 9.49 -2.35 -0.69
C ARG A 152 9.67 -1.06 -1.49
N VAL A 153 9.20 0.05 -0.92
CA VAL A 153 9.30 1.42 -1.42
C VAL A 153 9.80 2.40 -0.38
#